data_AF-A0A935MIG2-F1
#
_entry.id   AF-A0A935MIG2-F1
#
_cell.length_a   1.000
_cell.length_b   1.000
_cell.length_c   1.000
_cell.angle_alpha   90.00
_cell.angle_beta   90.00
_cell.angle_gamma   90.00
#
_symmetry.space_group_name_H-M   'P 1'
#
loop_
_entity.id
_entity.type
_entity.pdbx_description
1 polymer ?
#
loop_
_entity_poly.entity_id
_entity_poly.type
_entity_poly.pdbx_seq_one_letter_code
_entity_poly.pdbx_strand_id
1 'polypeptide(L)'
;MKHTQFFTAVLFCLFSLQANAQTKPVAKFKPPKLTTMLGEFKDSTGITKETAAQIIGLPLKIYDAAKKTYSVANYQLAYKKTGIREDEITGKLIPTSTLSYQLFTETPVSPIWIKTIRAQIKSGDELYFFEVVAKDEKGRVMYSSNLKLTIK
;
A
#
# COMPACT_ATOMS: atom_id res chain seq x y z
N MET A 1 -3.90 -21.68 84.99
CA MET A 1 -2.75 -20.97 84.37
C MET A 1 -2.27 -21.80 83.19
N LYS A 2 -2.84 -21.57 82.01
CA LYS A 2 -2.20 -20.94 80.82
C LYS A 2 -1.12 -21.81 80.15
N HIS A 3 -1.53 -22.85 79.42
CA HIS A 3 -0.70 -23.55 78.44
C HIS A 3 -1.53 -24.04 77.25
N THR A 4 -2.08 -23.14 76.42
CA THR A 4 -2.68 -23.59 75.15
C THR A 4 -2.85 -22.46 74.12
N GLN A 5 -1.81 -21.67 73.83
CA GLN A 5 -1.86 -20.74 72.69
C GLN A 5 -0.48 -20.56 72.09
N PHE A 6 0.01 -21.57 71.37
CA PHE A 6 1.24 -21.42 70.58
C PHE A 6 1.29 -22.37 69.39
N PHE A 7 0.19 -22.60 68.66
CA PHE A 7 0.25 -23.46 67.46
C PHE A 7 -0.90 -23.16 66.47
N THR A 8 -1.07 -21.91 66.06
CA THR A 8 -2.06 -21.59 64.99
C THR A 8 -1.69 -20.34 64.19
N ALA A 9 -0.41 -20.19 63.79
CA ALA A 9 0.02 -19.05 62.98
C ALA A 9 1.03 -19.40 61.86
N VAL A 10 1.10 -20.67 61.43
CA VAL A 10 2.07 -21.11 60.39
C VAL A 10 1.41 -21.91 59.24
N LEU A 11 0.08 -21.92 59.13
CA LEU A 11 -0.62 -22.73 58.11
C LEU A 11 -1.48 -21.90 57.15
N PHE A 12 -0.96 -20.77 56.66
CA PHE A 12 -1.63 -19.98 55.61
C PHE A 12 -0.67 -19.43 54.52
N CYS A 13 0.51 -20.04 54.33
CA CYS A 13 1.52 -19.60 53.35
C CYS A 13 1.71 -20.55 52.15
N LEU A 14 0.84 -21.53 51.88
CA LEU A 14 1.11 -22.58 50.88
C LEU A 14 0.12 -22.70 49.72
N PHE A 15 -0.64 -21.66 49.40
CA PHE A 15 -1.41 -21.62 48.14
C PHE A 15 -1.12 -20.37 47.31
N SER A 16 0.17 -20.10 47.06
CA SER A 16 0.58 -19.40 45.85
C SER A 16 0.38 -20.35 44.67
N LEU A 17 -0.87 -20.43 44.19
CA LEU A 17 -1.18 -20.94 42.86
C LEU A 17 -0.40 -20.08 41.86
N GLN A 18 0.78 -20.56 41.47
CA GLN A 18 1.44 -20.11 40.25
C GLN A 18 0.53 -20.53 39.10
N ALA A 19 -0.43 -19.67 38.77
CA ALA A 19 -1.09 -19.68 37.49
C ALA A 19 -0.01 -19.42 36.43
N ASN A 20 0.61 -20.49 35.95
CA ASN A 20 1.34 -20.46 34.70
C ASN A 20 0.32 -20.12 33.63
N ALA A 21 0.22 -18.84 33.30
CA ALA A 21 -0.45 -18.39 32.09
C ALA A 21 0.32 -19.01 30.92
N GLN A 22 -0.08 -20.21 30.51
CA GLN A 22 0.31 -20.78 29.23
C GLN A 22 -0.16 -19.78 28.18
N THR A 23 0.76 -18.94 27.71
CA THR A 23 0.52 -18.05 26.60
C THR A 23 0.24 -18.95 25.41
N LYS A 24 -1.05 -19.09 25.07
CA LYS A 24 -1.46 -19.78 23.85
C LYS A 24 -0.61 -19.21 22.72
N PRO A 25 0.06 -20.05 21.91
CA PRO A 25 0.90 -19.55 20.84
C PRO A 25 0.07 -18.61 19.97
N VAL A 26 0.52 -17.35 19.88
CA VAL A 26 -0.16 -16.33 19.08
C VAL A 26 -0.20 -16.85 17.66
N ALA A 27 -1.39 -17.11 17.14
CA ALA A 27 -1.55 -17.59 15.78
C ALA A 27 -0.84 -16.63 14.83
N LYS A 28 0.14 -17.15 14.07
CA LYS A 28 0.93 -16.34 13.14
C LYS A 28 -0.01 -15.73 12.11
N PHE A 29 -0.04 -14.40 12.04
CA PHE A 29 -0.89 -13.70 11.10
C PHE A 29 -0.46 -14.05 9.66
N LYS A 30 -1.41 -14.55 8.87
CA LYS A 30 -1.24 -14.76 7.45
C LYS A 30 -1.93 -13.60 6.72
N PRO A 31 -1.19 -12.69 6.06
CA PRO A 31 -1.80 -11.57 5.36
C PRO A 31 -2.62 -12.09 4.18
N PRO A 32 -3.83 -11.54 3.94
CA PRO A 32 -4.59 -11.83 2.73
C PRO A 32 -3.87 -11.27 1.51
N LYS A 33 -4.19 -11.82 0.33
CA LYS A 33 -3.73 -11.25 -0.94
C LYS A 33 -4.54 -9.97 -1.20
N LEU A 34 -3.84 -8.84 -1.30
CA LEU A 34 -4.44 -7.53 -1.53
C LEU A 34 -4.33 -7.12 -3.00
N THR A 35 -5.30 -6.33 -3.45
CA THR A 35 -5.39 -5.77 -4.81
C THR A 35 -5.52 -4.25 -4.74
N THR A 36 -4.68 -3.56 -5.49
CA THR A 36 -4.72 -2.10 -5.68
C THR A 36 -5.58 -1.75 -6.87
N MET A 37 -6.37 -0.68 -6.76
CA MET A 37 -7.24 -0.19 -7.80
C MET A 37 -7.27 1.33 -7.87
N LEU A 38 -7.30 1.88 -9.08
CA LEU A 38 -7.55 3.30 -9.34
C LEU A 38 -8.81 3.42 -10.22
N GLY A 39 -9.87 4.04 -9.70
CA GLY A 39 -11.18 4.01 -10.36
C GLY A 39 -11.72 2.58 -10.46
N GLU A 40 -11.87 2.07 -11.68
CA GLU A 40 -12.25 0.68 -11.99
C GLU A 40 -11.06 -0.22 -12.38
N PHE A 41 -9.86 0.35 -12.49
CA PHE A 41 -8.68 -0.33 -13.00
C PHE A 41 -7.91 -1.00 -11.86
N LYS A 42 -7.90 -2.34 -11.86
CA LYS A 42 -7.21 -3.18 -10.88
C LYS A 42 -6.07 -4.02 -11.48
N ASP A 43 -6.04 -4.12 -12.81
CA ASP A 43 -5.07 -4.90 -13.56
C ASP A 43 -4.25 -3.98 -14.44
N SER A 44 -3.01 -4.39 -14.73
CA SER A 44 -2.16 -3.65 -15.66
C SER A 44 -2.77 -3.68 -17.05
N THR A 45 -3.17 -2.52 -17.56
CA THR A 45 -3.97 -2.42 -18.79
C THR A 45 -3.66 -1.17 -19.59
N GLY A 46 -4.11 -1.17 -20.85
CA GLY A 46 -4.07 0.00 -21.70
C GLY A 46 -5.34 0.83 -21.55
N ILE A 47 -5.20 2.14 -21.36
CA ILE A 47 -6.32 3.08 -21.20
C ILE A 47 -6.15 4.30 -22.12
N THR A 48 -7.24 5.00 -22.42
CA THR A 48 -7.17 6.23 -23.21
C THR A 48 -6.56 7.38 -22.40
N LYS A 49 -6.05 8.39 -23.10
CA LYS A 49 -5.58 9.64 -22.50
C LYS A 49 -6.63 10.30 -21.60
N GLU A 50 -7.89 10.36 -22.07
CA GLU A 50 -9.01 10.99 -21.38
C GLU A 50 -9.32 10.24 -20.07
N THR A 51 -9.34 8.91 -20.15
CA THR A 51 -9.52 8.04 -18.99
C THR A 51 -8.44 8.31 -17.95
N ALA A 52 -7.17 8.33 -18.37
CA ALA A 52 -6.05 8.58 -17.46
C ALA A 52 -6.15 9.97 -16.79
N ALA A 53 -6.47 11.01 -17.57
CA ALA A 53 -6.67 12.36 -17.07
C ALA A 53 -7.82 12.47 -16.07
N GLN A 54 -8.88 11.67 -16.25
CA GLN A 54 -10.02 11.60 -15.34
C GLN A 54 -9.64 10.88 -14.04
N ILE A 55 -9.03 9.70 -14.12
CA ILE A 55 -8.83 8.82 -12.96
C ILE A 55 -7.62 9.20 -12.09
N ILE A 56 -6.64 9.96 -12.60
CA ILE A 56 -5.43 10.30 -11.82
C ILE A 56 -5.72 11.09 -10.54
N GLY A 57 -6.86 11.80 -10.49
CA GLY A 57 -7.31 12.52 -9.29
C GLY A 57 -8.11 11.66 -8.30
N LEU A 58 -8.34 10.38 -8.59
CA LEU A 58 -9.07 9.48 -7.71
C LEU A 58 -8.14 8.86 -6.66
N PRO A 59 -8.66 8.53 -5.47
CA PRO A 59 -7.88 7.81 -4.48
C PRO A 59 -7.64 6.36 -4.92
N LEU A 60 -6.45 5.84 -4.65
CA LEU A 60 -6.16 4.41 -4.67
C LEU A 60 -7.02 3.70 -3.63
N LYS A 61 -7.62 2.59 -4.04
CA LYS A 61 -8.39 1.69 -3.18
C LYS A 61 -7.65 0.37 -3.08
N ILE A 62 -7.60 -0.18 -1.88
CA ILE A 62 -6.98 -1.49 -1.62
C ILE A 62 -8.04 -2.41 -1.01
N TYR A 63 -8.19 -3.60 -1.56
CA TYR A 63 -9.13 -4.59 -1.07
C TYR A 63 -8.58 -6.02 -1.15
N ASP A 64 -9.17 -6.92 -0.38
CA ASP A 64 -8.94 -8.37 -0.48
C ASP A 64 -10.03 -9.08 -1.32
N ALA A 65 -9.92 -10.39 -1.48
CA ALA A 65 -10.91 -11.19 -2.18
C ALA A 65 -12.32 -11.15 -1.55
N ALA A 66 -12.42 -10.83 -0.26
CA ALA A 66 -13.68 -10.65 0.47
C ALA A 66 -14.23 -9.21 0.36
N LYS A 67 -13.63 -8.36 -0.46
CA LYS A 67 -13.94 -6.93 -0.62
C LYS A 67 -13.76 -6.12 0.67
N LYS A 68 -13.00 -6.62 1.65
CA LYS A 68 -12.59 -5.83 2.81
C LYS A 68 -11.64 -4.74 2.33
N THR A 69 -11.86 -3.50 2.75
CA THR A 69 -11.02 -2.36 2.38
C THR A 69 -9.89 -2.13 3.38
N TYR A 70 -8.77 -1.65 2.87
CA TYR A 70 -7.58 -1.32 3.66
C TYR A 70 -7.16 0.13 3.42
N SER A 71 -6.61 0.79 4.43
CA SER A 71 -6.10 2.15 4.26
C SER A 71 -4.74 2.12 3.58
N VAL A 72 -4.46 3.13 2.74
CA VAL A 72 -3.16 3.29 2.10
C VAL A 72 -2.16 3.81 3.13
N ALA A 73 -1.04 3.11 3.31
CA ALA A 73 0.06 3.55 4.15
C ALA A 73 1.07 4.38 3.37
N ASN A 74 1.45 3.89 2.18
CA ASN A 74 2.27 4.59 1.20
C ASN A 74 2.23 3.83 -0.14
N TYR A 75 2.68 4.50 -1.19
CA TYR A 75 2.93 3.94 -2.52
C TYR A 75 3.88 4.85 -3.29
N GLN A 76 4.51 4.34 -4.33
CA GLN A 76 5.25 5.15 -5.30
C GLN A 76 4.43 5.30 -6.59
N LEU A 77 4.48 6.49 -7.19
CA LEU A 77 4.01 6.70 -8.56
C LEU A 77 5.22 7.07 -9.44
N ALA A 78 5.37 6.34 -10.53
CA ALA A 78 6.24 6.67 -11.65
C ALA A 78 5.39 7.08 -12.87
N TYR A 79 5.72 8.23 -13.46
CA TYR A 79 5.17 8.68 -14.74
C TYR A 79 6.29 8.68 -15.79
N LYS A 80 6.20 7.72 -16.71
CA LYS A 80 7.10 7.59 -17.85
C LYS A 80 6.49 8.33 -19.04
N LYS A 81 7.16 9.39 -19.47
CA LYS A 81 6.81 10.18 -20.63
C LYS A 81 7.57 9.69 -21.84
N THR A 82 6.87 9.43 -22.93
CA THR A 82 7.49 9.13 -24.22
C THR A 82 7.84 10.42 -24.95
N GLY A 83 8.88 10.37 -25.77
CA GLY A 83 9.37 11.50 -26.54
C GLY A 83 10.02 11.04 -27.83
N ILE A 84 10.30 12.00 -28.69
CA ILE A 84 11.09 11.81 -29.90
C ILE A 84 12.13 12.91 -29.90
N ARG A 85 13.39 12.56 -30.20
CA ARG A 85 14.48 13.51 -30.44
C ARG A 85 14.98 13.30 -31.87
N GLU A 86 15.35 14.37 -32.55
CA GLU A 86 16.02 14.28 -33.84
C GLU A 86 17.53 14.19 -33.65
N ASP A 87 18.17 13.28 -34.38
CA ASP A 87 19.62 13.18 -34.46
C ASP A 87 20.17 14.30 -35.35
N GLU A 88 21.01 15.16 -34.78
CA GLU A 88 21.50 16.38 -35.43
C GLU A 88 22.38 16.11 -36.67
N ILE A 89 22.94 14.90 -36.81
CA ILE A 89 23.82 14.52 -37.93
C ILE A 89 23.02 13.84 -39.04
N THR A 90 22.09 12.95 -38.67
CA THR A 90 21.40 12.06 -39.61
C THR A 90 19.95 12.47 -39.89
N GLY A 91 19.37 13.41 -39.14
CA GLY A 91 17.96 13.81 -39.23
C GLY A 91 16.98 12.71 -38.79
N LYS A 92 17.47 11.62 -38.20
CA LYS A 92 16.63 10.49 -37.81
C LYS A 92 15.91 10.76 -36.49
N LEU A 93 14.63 10.39 -36.44
CA LEU A 93 13.82 10.44 -35.22
C LEU A 93 14.16 9.26 -34.30
N ILE A 94 14.63 9.57 -33.10
CA ILE A 94 15.00 8.61 -32.05
C ILE A 94 13.94 8.65 -30.94
N PRO A 95 13.25 7.53 -30.65
CA PRO A 95 12.38 7.43 -29.49
C PRO A 95 13.16 7.62 -28.19
N THR A 96 12.65 8.46 -27.30
CA THR A 96 13.23 8.70 -25.97
C THR A 96 12.15 8.61 -24.89
N SER A 97 12.58 8.51 -23.63
CA SER A 97 11.65 8.62 -22.52
C SER A 97 12.24 9.34 -21.32
N THR A 98 11.39 10.06 -20.60
CA THR A 98 11.73 10.69 -19.32
C THR A 98 10.90 10.05 -18.22
N LEU A 99 11.49 9.83 -17.05
CA LEU A 99 10.82 9.26 -15.89
C LEU A 99 10.76 10.29 -14.76
N SER A 100 9.57 10.55 -14.24
CA SER A 100 9.36 11.26 -12.98
C SER A 100 8.83 10.28 -11.95
N TYR A 101 9.31 10.33 -10.70
CA TYR A 101 8.85 9.45 -9.64
C TYR A 101 8.70 10.19 -8.31
N GLN A 102 7.77 9.74 -7.48
CA GLN A 102 7.60 10.26 -6.11
C GLN A 102 6.96 9.19 -5.20
N LEU A 103 7.38 9.18 -3.92
CA LEU A 103 6.71 8.49 -2.82
C LEU A 103 5.53 9.32 -2.30
N PHE A 104 4.40 8.66 -2.09
CA PHE A 104 3.18 9.23 -1.52
C PHE A 104 2.82 8.48 -0.24
N THR A 105 2.52 9.22 0.82
CA THR A 105 1.99 8.69 2.09
C THR A 105 0.48 8.84 2.19
N GLU A 106 -0.14 9.51 1.22
CA GLU A 106 -1.56 9.82 1.16
C GLU A 106 -2.10 9.62 -0.26
N THR A 107 -3.41 9.44 -0.37
CA THR A 107 -4.09 9.27 -1.65
C THR A 107 -5.32 10.18 -1.72
N PRO A 108 -5.63 10.84 -2.86
CA PRO A 108 -4.97 10.76 -4.18
C PRO A 108 -3.56 11.35 -4.22
N VAL A 109 -2.92 11.29 -5.38
CA VAL A 109 -1.63 11.97 -5.62
C VAL A 109 -1.79 13.49 -5.45
N SER A 110 -0.67 14.18 -5.26
CA SER A 110 -0.68 15.62 -4.97
C SER A 110 -1.22 16.45 -6.15
N PRO A 111 -1.78 17.64 -5.88
CA PRO A 111 -2.36 18.49 -6.93
C PRO A 111 -1.41 18.81 -8.08
N ILE A 112 -0.10 18.94 -7.81
CA ILE A 112 0.91 19.19 -8.84
C ILE A 112 1.04 18.00 -9.81
N TRP A 113 0.97 16.77 -9.32
CA TRP A 113 0.97 15.56 -10.15
C TRP A 113 -0.29 15.46 -11.00
N ILE A 114 -1.46 15.70 -10.39
CA ILE A 114 -2.74 15.71 -11.10
C ILE A 114 -2.69 16.73 -12.25
N LYS A 115 -2.26 17.96 -11.97
CA LYS A 115 -2.15 19.03 -12.98
C LYS A 115 -1.16 18.67 -14.08
N THR A 116 0.00 18.15 -13.72
CA THR A 116 1.07 17.80 -14.66
C THR A 116 0.65 16.68 -15.60
N ILE A 117 0.10 15.59 -15.05
CA ILE A 117 -0.36 14.45 -15.83
C ILE A 117 -1.49 14.87 -16.76
N ARG A 118 -2.53 15.57 -16.26
CA ARG A 118 -3.64 16.05 -17.10
C ARG A 118 -3.18 16.92 -18.27
N ALA A 119 -2.16 17.75 -18.07
CA ALA A 119 -1.66 18.65 -19.10
C ALA A 119 -0.77 17.95 -20.15
N GLN A 120 -0.03 16.92 -19.75
CA GLN A 120 1.08 16.40 -20.57
C GLN A 120 0.89 14.96 -21.06
N ILE A 121 -0.04 14.21 -20.48
CA ILE A 121 -0.25 12.80 -20.80
C ILE A 121 -0.64 12.60 -22.27
N LYS A 122 -0.01 11.61 -22.90
CA LYS A 122 -0.24 11.25 -24.30
C LYS A 122 -0.04 9.74 -24.53
N SER A 123 -0.47 9.27 -25.70
CA SER A 123 -0.28 7.88 -26.13
C SER A 123 1.20 7.47 -26.03
N GLY A 124 1.43 6.25 -25.56
CA GLY A 124 2.75 5.68 -25.28
C GLY A 124 3.26 5.93 -23.86
N ASP A 125 2.73 6.92 -23.14
CA ASP A 125 3.11 7.17 -21.75
C ASP A 125 2.69 6.02 -20.81
N GLU A 126 3.28 5.97 -19.61
CA GLU A 126 2.94 4.99 -18.59
C GLU A 126 2.78 5.64 -17.21
N LEU A 127 1.73 5.26 -16.49
CA LEU A 127 1.56 5.53 -15.07
C LEU A 127 1.75 4.22 -14.30
N TYR A 128 2.69 4.19 -13.35
CA TYR A 128 3.00 2.98 -12.60
C TYR A 128 2.94 3.24 -11.09
N PHE A 129 1.98 2.60 -10.44
CA PHE A 129 1.81 2.59 -8.99
C PHE A 129 2.43 1.31 -8.43
N PHE A 130 3.47 1.44 -7.61
CA PHE A 130 4.24 0.30 -7.13
C PHE A 130 4.65 0.47 -5.67
N GLU A 131 5.11 -0.63 -5.08
CA GLU A 131 5.41 -0.70 -3.64
C GLU A 131 4.22 -0.21 -2.80
N VAL A 132 3.02 -0.61 -3.19
CA VAL A 132 1.79 -0.20 -2.53
C VAL A 132 1.68 -0.91 -1.20
N VAL A 133 1.72 -0.16 -0.11
CA VAL A 133 1.60 -0.67 1.25
C VAL A 133 0.25 -0.27 1.83
N ALA A 134 -0.47 -1.26 2.36
CA ALA A 134 -1.75 -1.09 3.03
C ALA A 134 -1.60 -1.24 4.56
N LYS A 135 -2.53 -0.66 5.31
CA LYS A 135 -2.73 -0.87 6.74
C LYS A 135 -4.11 -1.45 6.99
N ASP A 136 -4.19 -2.41 7.90
CA ASP A 136 -5.48 -2.84 8.46
C ASP A 136 -5.87 -2.02 9.69
N GLU A 137 -7.05 -2.31 10.23
CA GLU A 137 -7.62 -1.67 11.42
C GLU A 137 -6.74 -1.83 12.67
N LYS A 138 -5.83 -2.82 12.69
CA LYS A 138 -4.89 -3.08 13.79
C LYS A 138 -3.51 -2.45 13.53
N GLY A 139 -3.37 -1.66 12.46
CA GLY A 139 -2.12 -1.01 12.08
C GLY A 139 -1.08 -1.94 11.44
N ARG A 140 -1.44 -3.18 11.12
CA ARG A 140 -0.51 -4.12 10.47
C ARG A 140 -0.32 -3.74 9.01
N VAL A 141 0.94 -3.69 8.58
CA VAL A 141 1.32 -3.31 7.21
C VAL A 141 1.43 -4.53 6.31
N MET A 142 0.94 -4.41 5.08
CA MET A 142 0.91 -5.48 4.08
C MET A 142 1.13 -4.91 2.69
N TYR A 143 1.84 -5.63 1.83
CA TYR A 143 1.95 -5.26 0.42
C TYR A 143 0.65 -5.57 -0.33
N SER A 144 0.33 -4.69 -1.28
CA SER A 144 -0.72 -4.86 -2.27
C SER A 144 -0.14 -5.01 -3.67
N SER A 145 -0.96 -5.39 -4.64
CA SER A 145 -0.54 -5.49 -6.04
C SER A 145 -0.08 -4.15 -6.60
N ASN A 146 0.88 -4.16 -7.51
CA ASN A 146 1.22 -2.98 -8.30
C ASN A 146 0.16 -2.77 -9.40
N LEU A 147 0.04 -1.54 -9.91
CA LEU A 147 -0.89 -1.18 -10.98
C LEU A 147 -0.15 -0.39 -12.06
N LYS A 148 -0.09 -0.90 -13.29
CA LYS A 148 0.53 -0.22 -14.44
C LYS A 148 -0.52 0.13 -15.50
N LEU A 149 -0.64 1.41 -15.83
CA LEU A 149 -1.55 1.90 -16.86
C LEU A 149 -0.73 2.43 -18.03
N THR A 150 -0.89 1.81 -19.19
CA THR A 150 -0.25 2.25 -20.44
C THR A 150 -1.24 3.10 -21.22
N ILE A 151 -0.81 4.25 -21.71
CA ILE A 151 -1.69 5.16 -22.44
C ILE A 151 -1.71 4.78 -23.92
N LYS A 152 -2.91 4.56 -24.46
CA LYS A 152 -3.15 4.22 -25.86
C LYS A 152 -3.72 5.41 -26.62
#